data_AF-A0A651GFS7-F1
#
_entry.id   AF-A0A651GFS7-F1
#
_cell.length_a   1.000
_cell.length_b   1.000
_cell.length_c   1.000
_cell.angle_alpha   90.00
_cell.angle_beta   90.00
_cell.angle_gamma   90.00
#
_symmetry.space_group_name_H-M   'P 1'
#
loop_
_entity.id
_entity.type
_entity.pdbx_description
1 polymer ?
#
loop_
_entity_poly.entity_id
_entity_poly.type
_entity_poly.pdbx_seq_one_letter_code
_entity_poly.pdbx_strand_id
1 'polypeptide(L)'
;MDNLIGQLRSAIAWRVLCELYRRHDRPGRHLAVQLLHPCGGQATMLCLMLQNDIPASPDAFVHESLLHMSLSGGGVHLCAAQSGPELIIEDFVGMVLREGMSSLLDRLGRALNLPAPPKLLPATTPQSLCYRVMTRIAERHALDRSGVLFQCGYVDTAGDGSGIHPHLQLFSSLHSIFPTGVSTVRVQMGLAHWIIARTKNALTADEPLGVLTTDVQLHLLSGQVVDCWGRFNELNRDVDRLSWWIEGQLGMH
;
A
#
# COMPACT_ATOMS: atom_id res chain seq x y z
N MET A 1 -5.26 10.42 -20.75
CA MET A 1 -6.32 9.58 -20.15
C MET A 1 -5.74 8.46 -19.30
N ASP A 2 -4.62 7.87 -19.73
CA ASP A 2 -3.96 6.74 -19.04
C ASP A 2 -3.63 7.01 -17.57
N ASN A 3 -3.22 8.23 -17.21
CA ASN A 3 -2.96 8.60 -15.82
C ASN A 3 -4.21 8.50 -14.93
N LEU A 4 -5.37 8.98 -15.39
CA LEU A 4 -6.63 8.93 -14.62
C LEU A 4 -7.09 7.48 -14.39
N ILE A 5 -6.96 6.62 -15.41
CA ILE A 5 -7.28 5.20 -15.28
C ILE A 5 -6.31 4.53 -14.29
N GLY A 6 -5.02 4.85 -14.34
CA GLY A 6 -4.03 4.37 -13.37
C GLY A 6 -4.33 4.80 -11.93
N GLN A 7 -4.74 6.04 -11.73
CA GLN A 7 -5.14 6.54 -10.40
C GLN A 7 -6.40 5.86 -9.87
N LEU A 8 -7.41 5.66 -10.72
CA LEU A 8 -8.61 4.91 -10.35
C LEU A 8 -8.29 3.45 -9.99
N ARG A 9 -7.43 2.79 -10.78
CA ARG A 9 -6.92 1.44 -10.47
C ARG A 9 -6.21 1.40 -9.14
N SER A 10 -5.32 2.36 -8.88
CA SER A 10 -4.60 2.51 -7.61
C SER A 10 -5.57 2.65 -6.43
N ALA A 11 -6.54 3.56 -6.51
CA ALA A 11 -7.54 3.76 -5.45
C ALA A 11 -8.35 2.50 -5.16
N ILE A 12 -8.83 1.80 -6.19
CA ILE A 12 -9.59 0.56 -6.03
C ILE A 12 -8.68 -0.57 -5.50
N ALA A 13 -7.43 -0.68 -5.96
CA ALA A 13 -6.49 -1.67 -5.45
C ALA A 13 -6.18 -1.47 -3.96
N TRP A 14 -5.91 -0.24 -3.54
CA TRP A 14 -5.74 0.11 -2.13
C TRP A 14 -6.97 -0.25 -1.31
N ARG A 15 -8.16 0.05 -1.82
CA ARG A 15 -9.43 -0.31 -1.15
C ARG A 15 -9.59 -1.82 -0.99
N VAL A 16 -9.32 -2.60 -2.04
CA VAL A 16 -9.39 -4.07 -2.02
C VAL A 16 -8.41 -4.63 -0.99
N LEU A 17 -7.13 -4.25 -1.06
CA LEU A 17 -6.12 -4.77 -0.16
C LEU A 17 -6.34 -4.35 1.29
N CYS A 18 -6.75 -3.10 1.52
CA CYS A 18 -7.11 -2.62 2.85
C CYS A 18 -8.25 -3.44 3.45
N GLU A 19 -9.27 -3.77 2.67
CA GLU A 19 -10.40 -4.58 3.15
C GLU A 19 -10.02 -6.05 3.36
N LEU A 20 -9.19 -6.64 2.49
CA LEU A 20 -8.65 -7.99 2.69
C LEU A 20 -7.81 -8.06 3.97
N TYR A 21 -6.89 -7.11 4.16
CA TYR A 21 -6.08 -6.99 5.37
C TYR A 21 -7.00 -6.91 6.60
N ARG A 22 -7.96 -5.99 6.60
CA ARG A 22 -8.85 -5.74 7.74
C ARG A 22 -9.75 -6.93 8.10
N ARG A 23 -10.14 -7.76 7.12
CA ARG A 23 -10.99 -8.94 7.32
C ARG A 23 -10.20 -10.17 7.77
N HIS A 24 -8.93 -10.27 7.40
CA HIS A 24 -8.19 -11.53 7.46
C HIS A 24 -6.86 -11.46 8.21
N ASP A 25 -6.35 -10.27 8.54
CA ASP A 25 -5.21 -10.12 9.45
C ASP A 25 -5.62 -10.54 10.87
N ARG A 26 -4.90 -11.52 11.42
CA ARG A 26 -5.24 -12.14 12.71
C ARG A 26 -4.00 -12.74 13.38
N PRO A 27 -4.04 -12.97 14.70
CA PRO A 27 -2.96 -13.68 15.40
C PRO A 27 -2.61 -15.00 14.70
N GLY A 28 -1.33 -15.20 14.38
CA GLY A 28 -0.83 -16.40 13.69
C GLY A 28 -0.91 -16.37 12.16
N ARG A 29 -1.54 -15.34 11.57
CA ARG A 29 -1.51 -15.07 10.12
C ARG A 29 -1.46 -13.56 9.89
N HIS A 30 -0.26 -13.03 10.06
CA HIS A 30 0.00 -11.60 9.85
C HIS A 30 0.09 -11.32 8.36
N LEU A 31 -0.72 -10.39 7.89
CA LEU A 31 -0.69 -9.93 6.51
C LEU A 31 0.19 -8.68 6.39
N ALA A 32 0.72 -8.45 5.19
CA ALA A 32 1.38 -7.19 4.86
C ALA A 32 1.01 -6.78 3.43
N VAL A 33 0.99 -5.47 3.20
CA VAL A 33 0.88 -4.90 1.85
C VAL A 33 2.25 -4.41 1.42
N GLN A 34 2.59 -4.62 0.15
CA GLN A 34 3.84 -4.16 -0.43
C GLN A 34 3.64 -3.64 -1.85
N LEU A 35 4.43 -2.66 -2.26
CA LEU A 35 4.56 -2.27 -3.66
C LEU A 35 5.75 -3.01 -4.29
N LEU A 36 5.50 -3.73 -5.38
CA LEU A 36 6.51 -4.45 -6.15
C LEU A 36 6.59 -3.90 -7.58
N HIS A 37 7.76 -4.01 -8.17
CA HIS A 37 8.09 -3.64 -9.54
C HIS A 37 8.74 -4.81 -10.29
N PRO A 38 7.99 -5.86 -10.65
CA PRO A 38 8.57 -7.00 -11.35
C PRO A 38 9.14 -6.62 -12.72
N CYS A 39 10.03 -7.48 -13.24
CA CYS A 39 10.62 -7.37 -14.57
C CYS A 39 11.37 -6.05 -14.82
N GLY A 40 12.06 -5.52 -13.80
CA GLY A 40 12.85 -4.29 -13.94
C GLY A 40 12.01 -3.02 -14.06
N GLY A 41 10.85 -2.96 -13.39
CA GLY A 41 9.99 -1.76 -13.39
C GLY A 41 8.97 -1.70 -14.52
N GLN A 42 8.78 -2.78 -15.28
CA GLN A 42 7.79 -2.82 -16.37
C GLN A 42 6.34 -2.77 -15.87
N ALA A 43 6.10 -3.15 -14.62
CA ALA A 43 4.79 -3.03 -13.98
C ALA A 43 4.96 -2.55 -12.55
N THR A 44 3.97 -1.79 -12.06
CA THR A 44 3.81 -1.50 -10.64
C THR A 44 2.67 -2.36 -10.10
N MET A 45 2.96 -3.16 -9.09
CA MET A 45 2.02 -4.08 -8.47
C MET A 45 1.86 -3.77 -7.00
N LEU A 46 0.62 -3.74 -6.53
CA LEU A 46 0.33 -3.75 -5.10
C LEU A 46 0.03 -5.18 -4.68
N CYS A 47 0.76 -5.67 -3.69
CA CYS A 47 0.77 -7.07 -3.32
C CYS A 47 0.30 -7.27 -1.89
N LEU A 48 -0.44 -8.34 -1.65
CA LEU A 48 -0.76 -8.85 -0.31
C LEU A 48 0.10 -10.07 -0.05
N MET A 49 0.74 -10.15 1.11
CA MET A 49 1.61 -11.27 1.46
C MET A 49 1.47 -11.67 2.94
N LEU A 50 2.02 -12.82 3.32
CA LEU A 50 2.19 -13.21 4.72
C LEU A 50 3.46 -12.57 5.28
N GLN A 51 3.35 -11.88 6.41
CA GLN A 51 4.48 -11.20 7.05
C GLN A 51 5.54 -12.18 7.57
N ASN A 52 5.15 -13.42 7.88
CA ASN A 52 6.11 -14.46 8.29
C ASN A 52 6.88 -15.05 7.11
N ASP A 53 6.35 -14.90 5.90
CA ASP A 53 6.95 -15.34 4.63
C ASP A 53 7.48 -14.10 3.90
N ILE A 54 8.17 -13.24 4.65
CA ILE A 54 8.93 -12.15 4.06
C ILE A 54 10.30 -12.73 3.70
N PRO A 55 10.59 -12.93 2.41
CA PRO A 55 11.85 -13.54 2.03
C PRO A 55 13.02 -12.60 2.33
N ALA A 56 14.18 -13.19 2.61
CA ALA A 56 15.41 -12.44 2.83
C ALA A 56 15.94 -11.75 1.56
N SER A 57 15.43 -12.13 0.39
CA SER A 57 15.81 -11.60 -0.93
C SER A 57 14.62 -10.94 -1.64
N PRO A 58 14.79 -9.71 -2.19
CA PRO A 58 13.82 -9.01 -3.06
C PRO A 58 13.25 -9.84 -4.22
N ASP A 59 14.02 -10.79 -4.75
CA ASP A 59 13.58 -11.59 -5.91
C ASP A 59 12.55 -12.68 -5.52
N ALA A 60 12.53 -13.10 -4.26
CA ALA A 60 11.60 -14.13 -3.79
C ALA A 60 10.20 -13.58 -3.46
N PHE A 61 10.02 -12.25 -3.39
CA PHE A 61 8.73 -11.62 -3.05
C PHE A 61 7.63 -11.95 -4.06
N VAL A 62 7.99 -12.11 -5.33
CA VAL A 62 7.04 -12.46 -6.39
C VAL A 62 6.43 -13.84 -6.15
N HIS A 63 7.20 -14.76 -5.56
CA HIS A 63 6.75 -16.14 -5.33
C HIS A 63 6.02 -16.34 -4.00
N GLU A 64 6.28 -15.49 -2.99
CA GLU A 64 5.71 -15.62 -1.64
C GLU A 64 4.51 -14.69 -1.38
N SER A 65 4.18 -13.82 -2.35
CA SER A 65 2.94 -13.05 -2.30
C SER A 65 1.72 -13.97 -2.38
N LEU A 66 0.60 -13.55 -1.80
CA LEU A 66 -0.70 -14.19 -1.97
C LEU A 66 -1.41 -13.68 -3.23
N LEU A 67 -1.32 -12.36 -3.44
CA LEU A 67 -2.09 -11.62 -4.42
C LEU A 67 -1.24 -10.52 -5.02
N HIS A 68 -1.27 -10.36 -6.35
CA HIS A 68 -0.71 -9.23 -7.09
C HIS A 68 -1.82 -8.45 -7.77
N MET A 69 -1.88 -7.13 -7.56
CA MET A 69 -2.78 -6.23 -8.27
C MET A 69 -1.96 -5.24 -9.11
N SER A 70 -2.05 -5.36 -10.44
CA SER A 70 -1.34 -4.48 -11.37
C SER A 70 -2.00 -3.12 -11.46
N LEU A 71 -1.27 -2.08 -11.08
CA LEU A 71 -1.75 -0.69 -11.14
C LEU A 71 -1.72 -0.14 -12.58
N SER A 72 -0.76 -0.59 -13.38
CA SER A 72 -0.62 -0.19 -14.79
C SER A 72 -1.49 -1.02 -15.74
N GLY A 73 -1.61 -2.32 -15.51
CA GLY A 73 -2.37 -3.25 -16.36
C GLY A 73 -3.85 -3.38 -15.97
N GLY A 74 -4.19 -3.18 -14.69
CA GLY A 74 -5.56 -3.37 -14.19
C GLY A 74 -5.93 -4.82 -13.93
N GLY A 75 -4.96 -5.73 -14.00
CA GLY A 75 -5.13 -7.15 -13.71
C GLY A 75 -4.91 -7.51 -12.23
N VAL A 76 -5.51 -8.61 -11.79
CA VAL A 76 -5.25 -9.26 -10.50
C VAL A 76 -4.82 -10.69 -10.76
N HIS A 77 -3.72 -11.09 -10.13
CA HIS A 77 -3.14 -12.42 -10.25
C HIS A 77 -2.97 -13.01 -8.86
N LEU A 78 -3.41 -14.25 -8.67
CA LEU A 78 -3.11 -15.03 -7.47
C LEU A 78 -1.82 -15.81 -7.68
N CYS A 79 -0.92 -15.76 -6.71
CA CYS A 79 0.35 -16.47 -6.82
C CYS A 79 0.16 -17.93 -6.37
N ALA A 80 0.46 -18.86 -7.28
CA ALA A 80 0.12 -20.27 -7.15
C ALA A 80 0.81 -21.00 -5.97
N ALA A 81 1.88 -20.46 -5.40
CA ALA A 81 2.69 -21.16 -4.39
C ALA A 81 1.94 -21.44 -3.08
N GLN A 82 0.86 -20.70 -2.78
CA GLN A 82 0.14 -20.83 -1.51
C GLN A 82 -1.39 -20.99 -1.63
N SER A 83 -1.95 -21.00 -2.84
CA SER A 83 -3.41 -20.91 -3.00
C SER A 83 -3.92 -21.51 -4.32
N GLY A 84 -4.73 -22.58 -4.21
CA GLY A 84 -5.79 -22.96 -5.16
C GLY A 84 -5.44 -23.06 -6.65
N PRO A 85 -6.45 -23.22 -7.53
CA PRO A 85 -6.27 -22.97 -8.95
C PRO A 85 -5.95 -21.49 -9.20
N GLU A 86 -5.11 -21.23 -10.20
CA GLU A 86 -4.75 -19.88 -10.63
C GLU A 86 -6.02 -19.07 -10.95
N LEU A 87 -6.15 -17.88 -10.33
CA LEU A 87 -7.22 -16.93 -10.63
C LEU A 87 -6.59 -15.67 -11.23
N ILE A 88 -7.01 -15.35 -12.44
CA ILE A 88 -6.64 -14.14 -13.16
C ILE A 88 -7.92 -13.32 -13.38
N ILE A 89 -7.90 -12.06 -12.94
CA ILE A 89 -8.97 -11.09 -13.21
C ILE A 89 -8.36 -9.96 -14.04
N GLU A 90 -8.68 -9.88 -15.33
CA GLU A 90 -8.05 -8.90 -16.24
C GLU A 90 -8.56 -7.46 -16.04
N ASP A 91 -9.77 -7.28 -15.52
CA ASP A 91 -10.42 -5.97 -15.31
C ASP A 91 -11.13 -5.92 -13.95
N PHE A 92 -10.35 -5.78 -12.87
CA PHE A 92 -10.95 -5.69 -11.53
C PHE A 92 -11.73 -4.38 -11.33
N VAL A 93 -11.37 -3.30 -12.02
CA VAL A 93 -12.06 -2.02 -11.93
C VAL A 93 -13.48 -2.14 -12.48
N GLY A 94 -13.63 -2.66 -13.70
CA GLY A 94 -14.95 -2.89 -14.26
C GLY A 94 -15.76 -3.91 -13.48
N MET A 95 -15.12 -4.92 -12.87
CA MET A 95 -15.80 -5.84 -11.96
C MET A 95 -16.37 -5.11 -10.73
N VAL A 96 -15.58 -4.26 -10.06
CA VAL A 96 -16.05 -3.47 -8.92
C VAL A 96 -17.19 -2.54 -9.31
N LEU A 97 -17.12 -1.90 -10.48
CA LEU A 97 -18.16 -1.00 -10.96
C LEU A 97 -19.46 -1.73 -11.33
N ARG A 98 -19.38 -2.95 -11.87
CA ARG A 98 -20.56 -3.72 -12.30
C ARG A 98 -21.19 -4.55 -11.17
N GLU A 99 -20.37 -5.18 -10.35
CA GLU A 99 -20.79 -6.18 -9.36
C GLU A 99 -20.64 -5.70 -7.91
N GLY A 100 -19.93 -4.59 -7.69
CA GLY A 100 -19.62 -4.08 -6.37
C GLY A 100 -18.37 -4.70 -5.74
N MET A 101 -17.80 -3.95 -4.79
CA MET A 101 -16.58 -4.33 -4.07
C MET A 101 -16.71 -5.66 -3.30
N SER A 102 -17.88 -5.93 -2.72
CA SER A 102 -18.10 -7.17 -1.95
C SER A 102 -17.97 -8.43 -2.81
N SER A 103 -18.45 -8.41 -4.07
CA SER A 103 -18.33 -9.55 -4.99
C SER A 103 -16.85 -9.88 -5.24
N LEU A 104 -16.04 -8.86 -5.53
CA LEU A 104 -14.60 -9.04 -5.73
C LEU A 104 -13.92 -9.58 -4.47
N LEU A 105 -14.19 -9.01 -3.30
CA LEU A 105 -13.61 -9.46 -2.03
C LEU A 105 -13.98 -10.91 -1.69
N ASP A 106 -15.21 -11.33 -1.94
CA ASP A 106 -15.66 -12.70 -1.69
C ASP A 106 -15.06 -13.71 -2.68
N ARG A 107 -14.82 -13.30 -3.93
CA ARG A 107 -14.07 -14.11 -4.92
C ARG A 107 -12.61 -14.26 -4.52
N LEU A 108 -11.94 -13.16 -4.19
CA LEU A 108 -10.55 -13.17 -3.75
C LEU A 108 -10.38 -13.96 -2.45
N GLY A 109 -11.25 -13.76 -1.46
CA GLY A 109 -11.22 -14.50 -0.19
C GLY A 109 -11.33 -16.01 -0.39
N ARG A 110 -12.24 -16.48 -1.25
CA ARG A 110 -12.36 -17.90 -1.59
C ARG A 110 -11.14 -18.43 -2.34
N ALA A 111 -10.66 -17.70 -3.34
CA ALA A 111 -9.55 -18.14 -4.17
C ALA A 111 -8.22 -18.20 -3.39
N LEU A 112 -8.03 -17.28 -2.43
CA LEU A 112 -6.91 -17.26 -1.49
C LEU A 112 -7.07 -18.24 -0.32
N ASN A 113 -8.15 -19.04 -0.30
CA ASN A 113 -8.54 -19.92 0.80
C ASN A 113 -8.49 -19.21 2.18
N LEU A 114 -8.94 -17.95 2.20
CA LEU A 114 -9.05 -17.17 3.42
C LEU A 114 -10.27 -17.67 4.22
N PRO A 115 -10.17 -17.67 5.56
CA PRO A 115 -11.30 -17.98 6.41
C PRO A 115 -12.47 -17.04 6.09
N ALA A 116 -13.70 -17.51 6.30
CA ALA A 116 -14.86 -16.63 6.23
C ALA A 116 -14.63 -15.38 7.10
N PRO A 117 -14.97 -14.18 6.61
CA PRO A 117 -14.76 -12.96 7.36
C PRO A 117 -15.54 -13.02 8.69
N PRO A 118 -14.99 -12.47 9.78
CA PRO A 118 -15.69 -12.46 11.06
C PRO A 118 -16.97 -11.62 10.96
N LYS A 119 -18.01 -11.99 11.73
CA LYS A 119 -19.27 -11.24 11.79
C LYS A 119 -19.06 -9.79 12.23
N LEU A 120 -18.14 -9.59 13.16
CA LEU A 120 -17.68 -8.28 13.61
C LEU A 120 -16.26 -8.09 13.14
N LEU A 121 -16.01 -6.94 12.54
CA LEU A 121 -14.69 -6.63 12.03
C LEU A 121 -13.75 -6.35 13.21
N PRO A 122 -12.47 -6.73 13.13
CA PRO A 122 -11.50 -6.47 14.17
C PRO A 122 -11.40 -4.99 14.52
N ALA A 123 -10.95 -4.71 15.74
CA ALA A 123 -10.58 -3.36 16.15
C ALA A 123 -9.49 -2.81 15.22
N THR A 124 -9.52 -1.50 14.96
CA THR A 124 -8.49 -0.84 14.17
C THR A 124 -7.15 -0.93 14.89
N THR A 125 -6.14 -1.48 14.22
CA THR A 125 -4.73 -1.44 14.62
C THR A 125 -4.03 -0.26 13.94
N PRO A 126 -2.84 0.17 14.41
CA PRO A 126 -2.03 1.19 13.74
C PRO A 126 -1.81 0.87 12.24
N GLN A 127 -1.37 -0.35 11.92
CA GLN A 127 -1.13 -0.74 10.53
C GLN A 127 -2.40 -0.72 9.68
N SER A 128 -3.53 -1.21 10.22
CA SER A 128 -4.82 -1.10 9.51
C SER A 128 -5.24 0.36 9.29
N LEU A 129 -4.92 1.27 10.24
CA LEU A 129 -5.24 2.69 10.12
C LEU A 129 -4.40 3.35 9.03
N CYS A 130 -3.10 3.02 8.96
CA CYS A 130 -2.20 3.48 7.89
C CYS A 130 -2.79 3.17 6.50
N TYR A 131 -3.14 1.91 6.23
CA TYR A 131 -3.73 1.51 4.95
C TYR A 131 -5.09 2.16 4.68
N ARG A 132 -5.93 2.32 5.72
CA ARG A 132 -7.23 3.00 5.59
C ARG A 132 -7.07 4.47 5.22
N VAL A 133 -6.12 5.17 5.85
CA VAL A 133 -5.81 6.58 5.52
C VAL A 133 -5.32 6.69 4.09
N MET A 134 -4.34 5.88 3.69
CA MET A 134 -3.81 5.87 2.32
C MET A 134 -4.92 5.61 1.30
N THR A 135 -5.80 4.64 1.60
CA THR A 135 -6.98 4.34 0.77
C THR A 135 -7.89 5.55 0.61
N ARG A 136 -8.18 6.30 1.69
CA ARG A 136 -9.03 7.49 1.60
C ARG A 136 -8.40 8.60 0.76
N ILE A 137 -7.10 8.83 0.94
CA ILE A 137 -6.36 9.80 0.13
C ILE A 137 -6.38 9.37 -1.34
N ALA A 138 -6.12 8.09 -1.63
CA ALA A 138 -6.18 7.54 -2.99
C ALA A 138 -7.56 7.73 -3.63
N GLU A 139 -8.64 7.38 -2.92
CA GLU A 139 -10.03 7.51 -3.37
C GLU A 139 -10.37 8.97 -3.71
N ARG A 140 -9.97 9.92 -2.86
CA ARG A 140 -10.27 11.35 -3.05
C ARG A 140 -9.56 11.94 -4.26
N HIS A 141 -8.32 11.52 -4.52
CA HIS A 141 -7.49 12.01 -5.61
C HIS A 141 -7.53 11.12 -6.86
N ALA A 142 -8.45 10.14 -6.94
CA ALA A 142 -8.49 9.17 -8.04
C ALA A 142 -8.83 9.78 -9.41
N LEU A 143 -9.44 10.97 -9.41
CA LEU A 143 -9.86 11.70 -10.61
C LEU A 143 -9.10 13.03 -10.78
N ASP A 144 -8.08 13.27 -9.96
CA ASP A 144 -7.32 14.52 -10.00
C ASP A 144 -6.30 14.51 -11.13
N ARG A 145 -6.04 15.70 -11.70
CA ARG A 145 -5.02 15.83 -12.73
C ARG A 145 -3.62 15.51 -12.20
N SER A 146 -3.32 15.97 -10.99
CA SER A 146 -2.12 15.62 -10.22
C SER A 146 -2.53 14.58 -9.17
N GLY A 147 -2.54 13.31 -9.55
CA GLY A 147 -2.92 12.24 -8.62
C GLY A 147 -1.90 12.04 -7.52
N VAL A 148 -2.21 11.09 -6.64
CA VAL A 148 -1.35 10.71 -5.52
C VAL A 148 -0.77 9.31 -5.75
N LEU A 149 0.51 9.18 -5.45
CA LEU A 149 1.26 7.94 -5.49
C LEU A 149 1.69 7.56 -4.08
N PHE A 150 1.70 6.27 -3.80
CA PHE A 150 2.31 5.70 -2.61
C PHE A 150 3.49 4.82 -3.03
N GLN A 151 4.67 5.08 -2.48
CA GLN A 151 5.89 4.31 -2.76
C GLN A 151 6.39 3.63 -1.48
N CYS A 152 6.95 2.42 -1.62
CA CYS A 152 7.65 1.76 -0.52
C CYS A 152 9.00 2.44 -0.26
N GLY A 153 9.34 2.63 1.01
CA GLY A 153 10.54 3.36 1.41
C GLY A 153 11.88 2.64 1.21
N TYR A 154 11.94 1.31 1.24
CA TYR A 154 13.21 0.56 1.30
C TYR A 154 13.32 -0.62 0.31
N VAL A 155 12.25 -0.93 -0.41
CA VAL A 155 12.24 -2.02 -1.38
C VAL A 155 11.69 -1.46 -2.68
N ASP A 156 12.59 -1.07 -3.57
CA ASP A 156 12.27 -0.97 -4.98
C ASP A 156 12.76 -2.24 -5.66
N THR A 157 11.85 -3.06 -6.20
CA THR A 157 12.26 -4.26 -6.96
C THR A 157 12.51 -3.94 -8.43
N ALA A 158 12.46 -2.66 -8.84
CA ALA A 158 12.74 -2.22 -10.20
C ALA A 158 14.26 -2.19 -10.44
N GLY A 159 14.81 -3.28 -10.98
CA GLY A 159 16.17 -3.31 -11.54
C GLY A 159 17.28 -3.20 -10.49
N ASP A 160 17.86 -4.35 -10.13
CA ASP A 160 19.14 -4.56 -9.40
C ASP A 160 19.34 -3.83 -8.05
N GLY A 161 18.42 -2.98 -7.59
CA GLY A 161 18.63 -2.03 -6.49
C GLY A 161 17.82 -2.33 -5.24
N SER A 162 18.28 -3.27 -4.41
CA SER A 162 17.77 -3.48 -3.05
C SER A 162 18.20 -2.35 -2.10
N GLY A 163 17.60 -1.17 -2.24
CA GLY A 163 18.09 0.07 -1.64
C GLY A 163 17.01 0.95 -0.98
N ILE A 164 17.49 1.86 -0.14
CA ILE A 164 16.67 2.96 0.40
C ILE A 164 16.18 3.80 -0.78
N HIS A 165 14.86 4.00 -0.86
CA HIS A 165 14.27 4.87 -1.87
C HIS A 165 14.86 6.29 -1.71
N PRO A 166 15.40 6.93 -2.77
CA PRO A 166 16.11 8.20 -2.66
C PRO A 166 15.32 9.29 -1.93
N HIS A 167 14.00 9.34 -2.14
CA HIS A 167 13.12 10.30 -1.45
C HIS A 167 13.12 10.17 0.07
N LEU A 168 13.41 9.01 0.66
CA LEU A 168 13.49 8.90 2.13
C LEU A 168 14.60 9.78 2.71
N GLN A 169 15.69 10.01 1.96
CA GLN A 169 16.81 10.83 2.42
C GLN A 169 16.41 12.30 2.61
N LEU A 170 15.30 12.74 2.01
CA LEU A 170 14.76 14.09 2.17
C LEU A 170 14.11 14.32 3.54
N PHE A 171 13.83 13.27 4.30
CA PHE A 171 13.16 13.33 5.60
C PHE A 171 14.17 13.18 6.73
N SER A 172 14.66 14.30 7.27
CA SER A 172 15.69 14.32 8.33
C SER A 172 15.32 13.52 9.57
N SER A 173 14.03 13.44 9.91
CA SER A 173 13.53 12.66 11.05
C SER A 173 13.68 11.15 10.89
N LEU A 174 13.93 10.64 9.68
CA LEU A 174 14.18 9.23 9.39
C LEU A 174 15.68 8.88 9.32
N HIS A 175 16.57 9.88 9.40
CA HIS A 175 18.01 9.69 9.23
C HIS A 175 18.62 8.72 10.24
N SER A 176 18.11 8.70 11.46
CA SER A 176 18.55 7.80 12.53
C SER A 176 18.05 6.36 12.37
N ILE A 177 17.05 6.14 11.53
CA ILE A 177 16.37 4.84 11.38
C ILE A 177 16.93 4.06 10.19
N PHE A 178 17.71 4.69 9.29
CA PHE A 178 18.36 3.99 8.18
C PHE A 178 19.35 2.95 8.71
N PRO A 179 19.06 1.64 8.58
CA PRO A 179 19.97 0.62 9.06
C PRO A 179 21.18 0.57 8.14
N THR A 180 22.36 0.55 8.73
CA THR A 180 23.63 0.44 8.01
C THR A 180 23.96 -1.01 7.60
N GLY A 181 23.00 -1.95 7.62
CA GLY A 181 23.23 -3.36 7.31
C GLY A 181 22.00 -4.19 6.92
N VAL A 182 22.27 -5.45 6.51
CA VAL A 182 21.44 -6.64 6.15
C VAL A 182 20.09 -6.44 5.42
N SER A 183 19.87 -7.21 4.35
CA SER A 183 18.70 -7.15 3.45
C SER A 183 17.34 -7.38 4.14
N THR A 184 17.26 -8.25 5.15
CA THR A 184 15.99 -8.58 5.84
C THR A 184 15.40 -7.41 6.62
N VAL A 185 16.23 -6.63 7.29
CA VAL A 185 15.79 -5.41 8.00
C VAL A 185 15.24 -4.39 7.01
N ARG A 186 15.87 -4.27 5.83
CA ARG A 186 15.40 -3.37 4.77
C ARG A 186 14.01 -3.72 4.28
N VAL A 187 13.65 -5.00 4.20
CA VAL A 187 12.29 -5.37 3.79
C VAL A 187 11.27 -4.98 4.86
N GLN A 188 11.49 -5.37 6.12
CA GLN A 188 10.54 -5.03 7.18
C GLN A 188 10.34 -3.52 7.28
N MET A 189 11.41 -2.75 7.07
CA MET A 189 11.33 -1.30 6.97
C MET A 189 10.61 -0.80 5.72
N GLY A 190 10.74 -1.47 4.57
CA GLY A 190 10.02 -1.13 3.34
C GLY A 190 8.51 -1.32 3.45
N LEU A 191 8.07 -2.28 4.26
CA LEU A 191 6.66 -2.48 4.59
C LEU A 191 6.15 -1.45 5.62
N ALA A 192 7.06 -0.89 6.42
CA ALA A 192 6.75 0.03 7.49
C ALA A 192 6.69 1.51 7.06
N HIS A 193 7.29 1.89 5.93
CA HIS A 193 7.39 3.30 5.50
C HIS A 193 6.79 3.51 4.11
N TRP A 194 5.76 4.35 4.04
CA TRP A 194 5.08 4.70 2.79
C TRP A 194 5.30 6.16 2.45
N ILE A 195 6.06 6.41 1.38
CA ILE A 195 6.22 7.76 0.84
C ILE A 195 4.92 8.13 0.14
N ILE A 196 4.34 9.25 0.55
CA ILE A 196 3.20 9.88 -0.12
C ILE A 196 3.77 10.93 -1.06
N ALA A 197 3.53 10.79 -2.36
CA ALA A 197 4.02 11.70 -3.36
C ALA A 197 2.90 12.22 -4.26
N ARG A 198 3.04 13.46 -4.73
CA ARG A 198 2.19 14.00 -5.78
C ARG A 198 2.77 13.61 -7.13
N THR A 199 1.95 12.97 -7.96
CA THR A 199 2.32 12.71 -9.36
C THR A 199 2.36 14.04 -10.08
N LYS A 200 3.56 14.47 -10.48
CA LYS A 200 3.69 15.57 -11.44
C LYS A 200 3.52 14.98 -12.85
N ASN A 201 3.34 15.85 -13.83
CA ASN A 201 3.13 15.46 -15.23
C ASN A 201 4.22 14.47 -15.68
N ALA A 202 3.97 13.63 -16.70
CA ALA A 202 4.88 12.55 -17.15
C ALA A 202 6.35 12.96 -17.47
N LEU A 203 6.67 14.26 -17.45
CA LEU A 203 7.98 14.85 -17.72
C LEU A 203 8.76 15.25 -16.46
N THR A 204 8.16 15.15 -15.28
CA THR A 204 8.72 15.64 -14.01
C THR A 204 8.67 14.54 -12.97
N ALA A 205 9.75 14.42 -12.19
CA ALA A 205 9.81 13.47 -11.08
C ALA A 205 8.69 13.72 -10.07
N ASP A 206 8.26 12.65 -9.42
CA ASP A 206 7.27 12.70 -8.33
C ASP A 206 7.77 13.59 -7.20
N GLU A 207 6.86 14.37 -6.61
CA GLU A 207 7.19 15.26 -5.50
C GLU A 207 6.80 14.59 -4.17
N PRO A 208 7.77 14.14 -3.36
CA PRO A 208 7.46 13.55 -2.06
C PRO A 208 6.91 14.63 -1.12
N LEU A 209 5.77 14.34 -0.49
CA LEU A 209 5.08 15.24 0.42
C LEU A 209 5.32 14.85 1.89
N GLY A 210 5.37 13.55 2.15
CA GLY A 210 5.50 12.99 3.50
C GLY A 210 5.81 11.50 3.48
N VAL A 211 6.17 10.96 4.63
CA VAL A 211 6.26 9.51 4.85
C VAL A 211 5.30 9.13 5.97
N LEU A 212 4.33 8.28 5.66
CA LEU A 212 3.43 7.69 6.65
C LEU A 212 3.91 6.29 7.01
N THR A 213 4.11 6.04 8.30
CA THR A 213 4.56 4.73 8.77
C THR A 213 3.39 3.84 9.20
N THR A 214 3.62 2.53 9.30
CA THR A 214 2.58 1.56 9.72
C THR A 214 2.27 1.63 11.22
N ASP A 215 3.12 2.25 12.04
CA ASP A 215 2.81 2.68 13.41
C ASP A 215 2.14 4.07 13.46
N VAL A 216 1.78 4.61 12.30
CA VAL A 216 0.94 5.81 12.11
C VAL A 216 1.63 7.08 12.61
N GLN A 217 2.92 7.19 12.33
CA GLN A 217 3.68 8.44 12.41
C GLN A 217 3.76 9.08 11.02
N LEU A 218 3.51 10.39 10.94
CA LEU A 218 3.68 11.16 9.71
C LEU A 218 4.97 11.99 9.81
N HIS A 219 5.92 11.69 8.94
CA HIS A 219 7.17 12.43 8.81
C HIS A 219 7.03 13.45 7.68
N LEU A 220 7.23 14.73 8.00
CA LEU A 220 7.17 15.84 7.06
C LEU A 220 8.56 16.26 6.60
N LEU A 221 8.65 16.90 5.43
CA LEU A 221 9.91 17.45 4.91
C LEU A 221 10.55 18.49 5.83
N SER A 222 9.75 19.14 6.69
CA SER A 222 10.25 20.07 7.72
C SER A 222 11.06 19.39 8.84
N GLY A 223 11.09 18.06 8.88
CA GLY A 223 11.65 17.26 9.97
C GLY A 223 10.67 17.02 11.12
N GLN A 224 9.47 17.62 11.08
CA GLN A 224 8.42 17.35 12.06
C GLN A 224 7.91 15.91 11.93
N VAL A 225 7.69 15.27 13.07
CA VAL A 225 6.99 13.98 13.18
C VAL A 225 5.66 14.22 13.88
N VAL A 226 4.58 13.71 13.30
CA VAL A 226 3.23 13.91 13.83
C VAL A 226 2.59 12.57 14.20
N ASP A 227 2.08 12.49 15.42
CA ASP A 227 1.36 11.31 15.93
C ASP A 227 -0.07 11.27 15.38
N CYS A 228 -0.26 10.53 14.29
CA CYS A 228 -1.57 10.37 13.68
C CYS A 228 -2.47 9.42 14.48
N TRP A 229 -1.92 8.53 15.32
CA TRP A 229 -2.71 7.64 16.17
C TRP A 229 -3.36 8.40 17.33
N GLY A 230 -2.60 9.26 18.01
CA GLY A 230 -3.15 10.20 19.00
C GLY A 230 -4.26 11.05 18.37
N ARG A 231 -3.99 11.64 17.21
CA ARG A 231 -4.96 12.46 16.48
C ARG A 231 -6.21 11.69 16.07
N PHE A 232 -6.09 10.43 15.66
CA PHE A 232 -7.22 9.57 15.35
C PHE A 232 -8.17 9.40 16.56
N ASN A 233 -7.62 9.23 17.76
CA ASN A 233 -8.42 9.10 18.98
C ASN A 233 -9.13 10.42 19.33
N GLU A 234 -8.46 11.56 19.19
CA GLU A 234 -9.07 12.89 19.39
C GLU A 234 -10.23 13.15 18.42
N LEU A 235 -10.13 12.61 17.20
CA LEU A 235 -11.15 12.72 16.16
C LEU A 235 -12.26 11.67 16.29
N ASN A 236 -12.45 11.07 17.46
CA ASN A 236 -13.44 10.01 17.71
C ASN A 236 -13.30 8.82 16.76
N ARG A 237 -12.06 8.49 16.38
CA ARG A 237 -11.74 7.37 15.49
C ARG A 237 -12.37 7.50 14.10
N ASP A 238 -12.56 8.72 13.62
CA ASP A 238 -13.03 9.02 12.27
C ASP A 238 -11.84 9.07 11.28
N VAL A 239 -11.76 8.06 10.40
CA VAL A 239 -10.69 7.96 9.39
C VAL A 239 -10.82 9.05 8.33
N ASP A 240 -12.04 9.46 7.99
CA ASP A 240 -12.25 10.45 6.93
C ASP A 240 -11.73 11.80 7.42
N ARG A 241 -12.06 12.20 8.66
CA ARG A 241 -11.49 13.39 9.30
C ARG A 241 -9.97 13.33 9.46
N LEU A 242 -9.43 12.16 9.85
CA LEU A 242 -7.98 11.99 9.97
C LEU A 242 -7.29 12.16 8.62
N SER A 243 -7.81 11.54 7.55
CA SER A 243 -7.25 11.65 6.21
C SER A 243 -7.21 13.11 5.73
N TRP A 244 -8.32 13.84 5.89
CA TRP A 244 -8.40 15.28 5.58
C TRP A 244 -7.38 16.10 6.36
N TRP A 245 -7.22 15.81 7.65
CA TRP A 245 -6.23 16.52 8.47
C TRP A 245 -4.78 16.20 8.04
N ILE A 246 -4.48 14.95 7.68
CA ILE A 246 -3.16 14.54 7.13
C ILE A 246 -2.88 15.26 5.81
N GLU A 247 -3.86 15.33 4.90
CA GLU A 247 -3.74 16.08 3.63
C GLU A 247 -3.41 17.57 3.87
N GLY A 248 -4.00 18.17 4.90
CA GLY A 248 -3.66 19.52 5.35
C GLY A 248 -2.21 19.65 5.83
N GLN A 249 -1.67 18.65 6.53
CA GLN A 249 -0.24 18.63 6.93
C GLN A 249 0.69 18.48 5.73
N LEU A 250 0.24 17.77 4.69
CA LEU A 250 0.98 17.52 3.45
C LEU A 250 0.88 18.67 2.44
N GLY A 251 0.10 19.72 2.73
CA GLY A 251 -0.14 20.82 1.81
C GLY A 251 -0.87 20.38 0.53
N MET A 252 -1.83 19.46 0.65
CA MET A 252 -2.48 18.86 -0.52
C MET A 252 -3.68 19.66 -1.07
N HIS A 253 -4.16 20.66 -0.32
CA HIS A 253 -5.30 21.52 -0.66
C HIS A 253 -4.93 22.71 -1.55
#